data_AF-A0A9W8M8L8-F1
#
_entry.id   AF-A0A9W8M8L8-F1
#
_cell.length_a   1.000
_cell.length_b   1.000
_cell.length_c   1.000
_cell.angle_alpha   90.00
_cell.angle_beta   90.00
_cell.angle_gamma   90.00
#
_symmetry.space_group_name_H-M   'P 1'
#
loop_
_entity.id
_entity.type
_entity.pdbx_description
1 polymer ?
#
loop_
_entity_poly.entity_id
_entity_poly.type
_entity_poly.pdbx_seq_one_letter_code
_entity_poly.pdbx_strand_id
1 'polypeptide(L)'
;MYALGIPTTRALSIVSLPSLPVARERMETACVVTRMAPSFIRIGNFEAFNGPTNMFFFGGGQQKPDYEGLRILGEWVARHVLKLPVGESASWGKELVFEVAKRNAKMVAGWQAYGFMHGVINTDNVSVLGLTIDYGASISLSLHFIMDLIAMFAGPYAFMDVFDSNHICNHTDESGRYSYKYQPNMIIYALRALLNSLAPLIGAESELQKAVEKGWAQDVPEEKLKEWTDKGLEIRDEVERIAQQTAAEEYGHLLRKRLGLRRADSTDERTLFKPLLNIMETHKLDFHSTFRTLSSFKAGWLTDSGTDNPSPDLVAFIDRLLTLTSEPERLDSEAAKREWHQWLDAYAKRIRGEHGQAAELGWNADFEKMEEERQTAVKAANPRFVLRQWVLEDVIKRVERDSDTGKRVLAKVLHMACNPFEPWGAEDEETPEEELSKEEKEERRYCGLGEKKMLGFQCSCSS
;
A
#
# COMPACT_ATOMS: atom_id res chain seq x y z
N MET A 1 -1.20 4.75 -7.02
CA MET A 1 -2.27 4.31 -6.09
C MET A 1 -3.62 4.17 -6.78
N TYR A 2 -4.28 5.25 -7.25
CA TYR A 2 -5.60 5.15 -7.90
C TYR A 2 -5.63 4.18 -9.09
N ALA A 3 -4.66 4.29 -10.01
CA ALA A 3 -4.56 3.39 -11.17
C ALA A 3 -4.27 1.92 -10.78
N LEU A 4 -3.68 1.67 -9.60
CA LEU A 4 -3.46 0.33 -9.06
C LEU A 4 -4.72 -0.25 -8.39
N GLY A 5 -5.83 0.50 -8.36
CA GLY A 5 -7.06 0.10 -7.66
C GLY A 5 -6.99 0.26 -6.14
N ILE A 6 -5.98 0.95 -5.60
CA ILE A 6 -5.85 1.16 -4.15
C ILE A 6 -6.55 2.48 -3.77
N PRO A 7 -7.50 2.47 -2.81
CA PRO A 7 -8.24 3.67 -2.42
C PRO A 7 -7.31 4.81 -1.95
N THR A 8 -7.51 6.00 -2.51
CA THR A 8 -6.64 7.14 -2.23
C THR A 8 -7.30 8.50 -2.51
N THR A 9 -6.80 9.54 -1.86
CA THR A 9 -7.00 10.93 -2.30
C THR A 9 -6.44 11.17 -3.71
N ARG A 10 -6.98 12.17 -4.41
CA ARG A 10 -6.59 12.52 -5.79
C ARG A 10 -5.86 13.87 -5.81
N ALA A 11 -4.86 14.01 -6.66
CA ALA A 11 -4.27 15.30 -6.98
C ALA A 11 -4.95 15.87 -8.23
N LEU A 12 -5.48 17.09 -8.16
CA LEU A 12 -6.12 17.78 -9.27
C LEU A 12 -5.13 18.64 -10.06
N SER A 13 -4.32 19.42 -9.35
CA SER A 13 -3.36 20.35 -9.95
C SER A 13 -2.18 20.59 -9.02
N ILE A 14 -1.04 20.94 -9.62
CA ILE A 14 0.16 21.42 -8.94
C ILE A 14 0.47 22.79 -9.51
N VAL A 15 0.59 23.79 -8.65
CA VAL A 15 0.93 25.17 -9.00
C VAL A 15 2.28 25.50 -8.39
N SER A 16 3.27 25.80 -9.24
CA SER A 16 4.59 26.27 -8.81
C SER A 16 4.56 27.78 -8.55
N LEU A 17 5.22 28.22 -7.48
CA LEU A 17 5.30 29.62 -7.05
C LEU A 17 6.78 30.05 -6.94
N PRO A 18 7.51 30.18 -8.08
CA PRO A 18 8.96 30.41 -8.11
C PRO A 18 9.43 31.69 -7.41
N SER A 19 8.54 32.67 -7.23
CA SER A 19 8.84 33.92 -6.52
C SER A 19 8.77 33.81 -4.99
N LEU A 20 8.31 32.66 -4.45
CA LEU A 20 8.11 32.45 -3.02
C LEU A 20 9.11 31.41 -2.51
N PRO A 21 10.26 31.86 -1.95
CA PRO A 21 11.21 30.96 -1.32
C PRO A 21 10.67 30.41 0.00
N VAL A 22 10.94 29.14 0.29
CA VAL A 22 10.58 28.44 1.53
C VAL A 22 11.85 27.83 2.11
N ALA A 23 12.15 28.16 3.37
CA ALA A 23 13.29 27.59 4.07
C ALA A 23 12.96 26.19 4.63
N ARG A 24 13.78 25.20 4.26
CA ARG A 24 13.85 23.83 4.77
C ARG A 24 15.33 23.51 5.06
N GLU A 25 15.79 22.26 4.89
CA GLU A 25 17.21 21.91 4.83
C GLU A 25 17.98 22.78 3.83
N ARG A 26 17.35 23.08 2.69
CA ARG A 26 17.82 24.06 1.70
C ARG A 26 16.73 25.08 1.42
N MET A 27 17.09 26.15 0.70
CA MET A 27 16.08 27.07 0.18
C MET A 27 15.35 26.40 -0.98
N GLU A 28 14.05 26.21 -0.84
CA GLU A 28 13.20 25.58 -1.84
C GLU A 28 12.16 26.56 -2.38
N THR A 29 11.47 26.14 -3.45
CA THR A 29 10.40 26.93 -4.07
C THR A 29 9.04 26.45 -3.58
N ALA A 30 8.17 27.37 -3.16
CA ALA A 30 6.81 27.03 -2.80
C ALA A 30 6.05 26.39 -3.98
N CYS A 31 5.23 25.39 -3.66
CA CYS A 31 4.21 24.88 -4.58
C CYS A 31 2.93 24.59 -3.81
N VAL A 32 1.81 24.56 -4.53
CA VAL A 32 0.49 24.22 -3.98
C VAL A 32 -0.08 23.05 -4.76
N VAL A 33 -0.45 21.98 -4.06
CA VAL A 33 -1.17 20.85 -4.63
C VAL A 33 -2.64 20.95 -4.24
N THR A 34 -3.52 20.99 -5.23
CA THR A 34 -4.97 20.90 -5.00
C THR A 34 -5.35 19.44 -4.87
N ARG A 35 -5.72 19.02 -3.67
CA ARG A 35 -6.13 17.65 -3.36
C ARG A 35 -7.65 17.51 -3.36
N MET A 36 -8.14 16.36 -3.81
CA MET A 36 -9.56 16.01 -3.81
C MET A 36 -9.79 14.68 -3.08
N ALA A 37 -10.84 14.63 -2.28
CA ALA A 37 -11.33 13.44 -1.63
C ALA A 37 -12.84 13.60 -1.32
N PRO A 38 -13.61 12.52 -1.19
CA PRO A 38 -14.99 12.62 -0.71
C PRO A 38 -15.10 13.21 0.70
N SER A 39 -14.08 12.99 1.54
CA SER A 39 -13.94 13.59 2.87
C SER A 39 -12.46 13.58 3.27
N PHE A 40 -12.07 14.54 4.11
CA PHE A 40 -10.73 14.63 4.71
C PHE A 40 -10.72 14.24 6.20
N ILE A 41 -11.82 13.69 6.73
CA ILE A 41 -11.89 13.25 8.12
C ILE A 41 -10.96 12.05 8.33
N ARG A 42 -10.22 12.13 9.44
CA ARG A 42 -9.22 11.18 9.90
C ARG A 42 -9.59 10.65 11.28
N ILE A 43 -8.93 9.58 11.70
CA ILE A 43 -9.07 9.05 13.06
C ILE A 43 -8.64 10.09 14.10
N GLY A 44 -7.57 10.85 13.83
CA GLY A 44 -7.10 11.92 14.71
C GLY A 44 -8.14 13.03 14.98
N ASN A 45 -9.16 13.19 14.12
CA ASN A 45 -10.27 14.11 14.42
C ASN A 45 -11.12 13.63 15.61
N PHE A 46 -11.30 12.32 15.78
CA PHE A 46 -12.03 11.74 16.91
C PHE A 46 -11.19 11.83 18.20
N GLU A 47 -9.88 11.58 18.11
CA GLU A 47 -8.96 11.75 19.25
C GLU A 47 -8.87 13.20 19.71
N ALA A 48 -8.98 14.17 18.80
CA ALA A 48 -9.05 15.58 19.18
C ALA A 48 -10.26 15.88 20.08
N PHE A 49 -11.40 15.21 19.88
CA PHE A 49 -12.58 15.36 20.73
C PHE A 49 -12.52 14.50 22.00
N ASN A 50 -11.94 13.30 21.93
CA ASN A 50 -11.77 12.40 23.08
C ASN A 50 -10.46 11.61 22.96
N GLY A 51 -9.37 12.20 23.46
CA GLY A 51 -8.01 11.65 23.36
C GLY A 51 -7.70 10.62 24.46
N PRO A 52 -6.56 9.91 24.35
CA PRO A 52 -6.19 8.85 25.29
C PRO A 52 -5.96 9.37 26.71
N THR A 53 -6.55 8.73 27.70
CA THR A 53 -6.37 9.04 29.12
C THR A 53 -4.95 8.69 29.56
N ASN A 54 -4.25 9.62 30.22
CA ASN A 54 -2.89 9.47 30.79
C ASN A 54 -1.69 9.62 29.83
N MET A 55 -1.85 10.26 28.67
CA MET A 55 -0.70 10.62 27.83
C MET A 55 -0.05 11.92 28.33
N PHE A 56 0.63 11.85 29.47
CA PHE A 56 1.34 12.96 30.14
C PHE A 56 2.68 13.34 29.46
N PHE A 57 2.84 13.06 28.16
CA PHE A 57 4.10 13.22 27.46
C PHE A 57 4.02 14.37 26.46
N PHE A 58 4.91 15.35 26.66
CA PHE A 58 5.19 16.52 25.81
C PHE A 58 4.25 17.73 25.94
N GLY A 59 4.10 18.26 27.16
CA GLY A 59 3.98 19.72 27.40
C GLY A 59 2.75 20.47 26.89
N GLY A 60 1.85 19.84 26.14
CA GLY A 60 0.53 20.36 25.79
C GLY A 60 -0.50 19.77 26.74
N GLY A 61 -1.23 20.62 27.48
CA GLY A 61 -2.32 20.15 28.33
C GLY A 61 -3.33 19.32 27.52
N GLN A 62 -3.74 18.18 28.06
CA GLN A 62 -4.78 17.36 27.45
C GLN A 62 -6.08 18.17 27.40
N GLN A 63 -6.62 18.39 26.19
CA GLN A 63 -7.96 18.95 26.02
C GLN A 63 -8.96 18.08 26.78
N LYS A 64 -9.89 18.71 27.51
CA LYS A 64 -11.01 17.99 28.13
C LYS A 64 -11.86 17.31 27.04
N PRO A 65 -12.36 16.09 27.26
CA PRO A 65 -13.25 15.45 26.30
C PRO A 65 -14.46 16.33 25.96
N ASP A 66 -14.75 16.48 24.67
CA ASP A 66 -15.96 17.11 24.16
C ASP A 66 -16.83 16.03 23.51
N TYR A 67 -17.66 15.41 24.35
CA TYR A 67 -18.56 14.31 24.00
C TYR A 67 -19.71 14.74 23.07
N GLU A 68 -20.11 16.00 23.10
CA GLU A 68 -21.15 16.51 22.20
C GLU A 68 -20.57 16.76 20.81
N GLY A 69 -19.37 17.34 20.72
CA GLY A 69 -18.62 17.45 19.46
C GLY A 69 -18.34 16.07 18.84
N LEU A 70 -17.96 15.08 19.66
CA LEU A 70 -17.77 13.69 19.24
C LEU A 70 -19.05 13.07 18.66
N ARG A 71 -20.20 13.27 19.33
CA ARG A 71 -21.51 12.81 18.84
C ARG A 71 -21.85 13.43 17.49
N ILE A 72 -21.73 14.75 17.36
CA ILE A 72 -22.04 15.49 16.13
C ILE A 72 -21.15 15.01 14.98
N LEU A 73 -19.83 14.91 15.21
CA LEU A 73 -18.89 14.41 14.23
C LEU A 73 -19.23 12.98 13.81
N GLY A 74 -19.43 12.09 14.78
CA GLY A 74 -19.69 10.67 14.53
C GLY A 74 -21.01 10.43 13.78
N GLU A 75 -22.10 11.12 14.13
CA GLU A 75 -23.36 11.08 13.39
C GLU A 75 -23.19 11.57 11.94
N TRP A 76 -22.46 12.67 11.76
CA TRP A 76 -22.19 13.20 10.42
C TRP A 76 -21.38 12.21 9.59
N VAL A 77 -20.32 11.62 10.17
CA VAL A 77 -19.49 10.61 9.52
C VAL A 77 -20.32 9.37 9.18
N ALA A 78 -21.09 8.82 10.12
CA ALA A 78 -21.92 7.65 9.92
C ALA A 78 -22.89 7.84 8.75
N ARG A 79 -23.61 8.98 8.72
CA ARG A 79 -24.69 9.22 7.74
C ARG A 79 -24.19 9.73 6.38
N HIS A 80 -23.24 10.67 6.37
CA HIS A 80 -22.87 11.40 5.15
C HIS A 80 -21.56 10.90 4.52
N VAL A 81 -20.59 10.51 5.34
CA VAL A 81 -19.26 10.06 4.87
C VAL A 81 -19.25 8.58 4.57
N LEU A 82 -19.59 7.76 5.56
CA LEU A 82 -19.63 6.31 5.45
C LEU A 82 -20.92 5.81 4.79
N LYS A 83 -22.02 6.57 4.94
CA LYS A 83 -23.37 6.24 4.45
C LYS A 83 -23.85 4.89 4.99
N LEU A 84 -23.70 4.70 6.30
CA LEU A 84 -24.11 3.49 6.98
C LEU A 84 -25.63 3.30 6.87
N PRO A 85 -26.11 2.05 6.68
CA PRO A 85 -27.54 1.75 6.62
C PRO A 85 -28.16 1.69 8.03
N VAL A 86 -28.02 2.76 8.80
CA VAL A 86 -28.56 2.88 10.17
C VAL A 86 -29.76 3.83 10.17
N GLY A 87 -30.83 3.46 10.89
CA GLY A 87 -32.00 4.32 11.07
C GLY A 87 -31.68 5.57 11.90
N GLU A 88 -32.52 6.60 11.83
CA GLU A 88 -32.23 7.90 12.47
C GLU A 88 -32.02 7.84 13.99
N SER A 89 -32.66 6.88 14.67
CA SER A 89 -32.52 6.67 16.11
C SER A 89 -31.73 5.41 16.46
N ALA A 90 -31.21 4.68 15.47
CA ALA A 90 -30.45 3.46 15.71
C ALA A 90 -29.02 3.79 16.14
N SER A 91 -28.47 3.00 17.06
CA SER A 91 -27.07 3.07 17.46
C SER A 91 -26.15 2.97 16.25
N TRP A 92 -25.17 3.85 16.16
CA TRP A 92 -24.28 3.95 15.00
C TRP A 92 -22.80 3.82 15.35
N GLY A 93 -22.41 4.04 16.62
CA GLY A 93 -21.00 4.11 17.03
C GLY A 93 -20.23 2.85 16.70
N LYS A 94 -20.81 1.68 17.02
CA LYS A 94 -20.21 0.36 16.73
C LYS A 94 -20.06 0.12 15.22
N GLU A 95 -21.13 0.37 14.46
CA GLU A 95 -21.14 0.15 13.00
C GLU A 95 -20.14 1.06 12.28
N LEU A 96 -19.96 2.29 12.77
CA LEU A 96 -18.93 3.21 12.28
C LEU A 96 -17.55 2.60 12.47
N VAL A 97 -17.18 2.14 13.66
CA VAL A 97 -15.86 1.57 13.92
C VAL A 97 -15.62 0.33 13.04
N PHE A 98 -16.61 -0.55 12.92
CA PHE A 98 -16.51 -1.75 12.07
C PHE A 98 -16.32 -1.43 10.59
N GLU A 99 -17.05 -0.45 10.06
CA GLU A 99 -16.91 -0.04 8.67
C GLU A 99 -15.56 0.63 8.40
N VAL A 100 -15.09 1.49 9.31
CA VAL A 100 -13.76 2.10 9.21
C VAL A 100 -12.65 1.03 9.25
N ALA A 101 -12.81 0.00 10.09
CA ALA A 101 -11.89 -1.13 10.17
C ALA A 101 -11.81 -1.90 8.85
N LYS A 102 -12.96 -2.26 8.24
CA LYS A 102 -13.01 -2.96 6.95
C LYS A 102 -12.33 -2.16 5.84
N ARG A 103 -12.62 -0.85 5.74
CA ARG A 103 -12.04 0.00 4.68
C ARG A 103 -10.54 0.15 4.81
N ASN A 104 -10.04 0.42 6.03
CA ASN A 104 -8.61 0.54 6.27
C ASN A 104 -7.86 -0.79 6.11
N ALA A 105 -8.49 -1.92 6.48
CA ALA A 105 -7.94 -3.25 6.23
C ALA A 105 -7.74 -3.55 4.75
N LYS A 106 -8.72 -3.22 3.89
CA LYS A 106 -8.58 -3.35 2.42
C LYS A 106 -7.49 -2.44 1.85
N MET A 107 -7.43 -1.20 2.32
CA MET A 107 -6.40 -0.25 1.91
C MET A 107 -4.99 -0.76 2.20
N VAL A 108 -4.73 -1.19 3.45
CA VAL A 108 -3.41 -1.67 3.84
C VAL A 108 -3.07 -3.02 3.20
N ALA A 109 -4.05 -3.89 2.95
CA ALA A 109 -3.84 -5.09 2.14
C ALA A 109 -3.37 -4.73 0.72
N GLY A 110 -3.95 -3.68 0.12
CA GLY A 110 -3.48 -3.12 -1.15
C GLY A 110 -2.05 -2.60 -1.08
N TRP A 111 -1.66 -1.94 0.02
CA TRP A 111 -0.29 -1.50 0.24
C TRP A 111 0.69 -2.66 0.27
N GLN A 112 0.36 -3.71 1.03
CA GLN A 112 1.20 -4.92 1.10
C GLN A 112 1.27 -5.60 -0.27
N ALA A 113 0.14 -5.85 -0.93
CA ALA A 113 0.12 -6.59 -2.18
C ALA A 113 0.90 -5.88 -3.30
N TYR A 114 1.01 -4.55 -3.27
CA TYR A 114 1.74 -3.73 -4.26
C TYR A 114 2.99 -3.04 -3.72
N GLY A 115 3.53 -3.47 -2.58
CA GLY A 115 4.81 -2.97 -2.09
C GLY A 115 4.82 -1.47 -1.76
N PHE A 116 3.68 -0.86 -1.45
CA PHE A 116 3.63 0.55 -1.06
C PHE A 116 3.92 0.71 0.43
N MET A 117 4.75 1.70 0.77
CA MET A 117 5.10 2.07 2.14
C MET A 117 4.75 3.53 2.37
N HIS A 118 3.96 3.80 3.40
CA HIS A 118 3.48 5.15 3.71
C HIS A 118 4.49 5.97 4.52
N GLY A 119 5.26 5.33 5.40
CA GLY A 119 6.31 5.97 6.22
C GLY A 119 5.87 6.78 7.43
N VAL A 120 4.60 7.22 7.52
CA VAL A 120 4.04 7.91 8.71
C VAL A 120 2.56 7.58 8.88
N ILE A 121 2.27 6.51 9.63
CA ILE A 121 0.90 6.04 9.92
C ILE A 121 0.49 6.50 11.33
N ASN A 122 0.54 7.81 11.55
CA ASN A 122 -0.08 8.44 12.71
C ASN A 122 -1.61 8.44 12.53
N THR A 123 -2.36 8.57 13.63
CA THR A 123 -3.84 8.54 13.62
C THR A 123 -4.46 9.70 12.84
N ASP A 124 -3.82 10.86 12.82
CA ASP A 124 -4.18 11.98 11.96
C ASP A 124 -3.92 11.68 10.48
N ASN A 125 -3.10 10.69 10.11
CA ASN A 125 -2.90 10.27 8.71
C ASN A 125 -3.75 9.06 8.29
N VAL A 126 -4.68 8.61 9.13
CA VAL A 126 -5.58 7.49 8.80
C VAL A 126 -6.98 8.02 8.49
N SER A 127 -7.39 7.93 7.23
CA SER A 127 -8.73 8.36 6.80
C SER A 127 -9.82 7.41 7.30
N VAL A 128 -10.95 7.95 7.74
CA VAL A 128 -12.15 7.14 8.09
C VAL A 128 -12.73 6.41 6.88
N LEU A 129 -12.44 6.88 5.67
CA LEU A 129 -12.85 6.23 4.42
C LEU A 129 -11.91 5.10 3.97
N GLY A 130 -10.80 4.85 4.69
CA GLY A 130 -9.75 3.93 4.24
C GLY A 130 -9.07 4.41 2.96
N LEU A 131 -8.83 5.72 2.83
CA LEU A 131 -8.10 6.32 1.72
C LEU A 131 -6.63 6.54 2.10
N THR A 132 -5.72 6.18 1.19
CA THR A 132 -4.32 6.62 1.29
C THR A 132 -4.27 8.15 1.14
N ILE A 133 -3.76 8.84 2.16
CA ILE A 133 -3.76 10.29 2.34
C ILE A 133 -2.39 10.75 2.86
N ASP A 134 -2.05 12.04 2.73
CA ASP A 134 -0.81 12.62 3.28
C ASP A 134 0.48 11.92 2.85
N TYR A 135 0.61 11.78 1.52
CA TYR A 135 1.85 11.50 0.84
C TYR A 135 2.89 12.57 1.16
N GLY A 136 3.88 12.26 1.99
CA GLY A 136 5.11 13.02 2.08
C GLY A 136 6.08 12.54 1.02
N ALA A 137 6.62 13.49 0.29
CA ALA A 137 7.86 13.32 -0.43
C ALA A 137 8.72 14.48 0.03
N SER A 138 9.89 14.19 0.56
CA SER A 138 10.89 15.21 0.80
C SER A 138 12.21 14.70 0.30
N ILE A 139 12.85 15.55 -0.48
CA ILE A 139 14.03 15.21 -1.24
C ILE A 139 15.13 16.14 -0.77
N SER A 140 16.13 15.55 -0.14
CA SER A 140 17.40 16.22 0.10
C SER A 140 18.49 15.51 -0.68
N LEU A 141 19.17 16.28 -1.53
CA LEU A 141 20.48 15.93 -2.05
C LEU A 141 21.48 16.97 -1.56
N SER A 142 21.85 16.85 -0.28
CA SER A 142 23.09 17.44 0.21
C SER A 142 23.55 16.74 1.48
N LEU A 143 24.78 16.19 1.44
CA LEU A 143 25.55 15.93 2.66
C LEU A 143 25.57 17.22 3.51
N HIS A 144 25.04 17.19 4.73
CA HIS A 144 25.73 17.53 5.98
C HIS A 144 24.75 17.63 7.17
N PHE A 145 25.15 16.98 8.25
CA PHE A 145 24.74 17.04 9.67
C PHE A 145 24.01 18.30 10.20
N ILE A 146 22.99 18.03 11.06
CA ILE A 146 22.47 18.80 12.23
C ILE A 146 21.08 19.48 12.11
N MET A 147 20.18 18.99 13.00
CA MET A 147 19.11 19.63 13.77
C MET A 147 17.63 19.40 13.41
N ASP A 148 16.97 18.70 14.34
CA ASP A 148 15.53 18.50 14.55
C ASP A 148 14.79 19.81 14.86
N LEU A 149 13.64 20.05 14.21
CA LEU A 149 12.27 20.01 14.76
C LEU A 149 11.35 20.80 13.80
N ILE A 150 10.21 20.17 13.42
CA ILE A 150 9.01 20.73 12.75
C ILE A 150 8.90 20.46 11.23
N ALA A 151 8.56 19.21 10.90
CA ALA A 151 7.88 18.84 9.65
C ALA A 151 6.77 17.79 9.94
N MET A 152 5.58 18.25 10.35
CA MET A 152 4.56 17.37 10.96
C MET A 152 3.42 16.92 10.04
N PHE A 153 3.42 17.21 8.73
CA PHE A 153 2.19 17.04 7.93
C PHE A 153 2.28 16.21 6.64
N ALA A 154 3.42 15.60 6.32
CA ALA A 154 3.48 14.60 5.24
C ALA A 154 4.70 13.68 5.43
N GLY A 155 4.47 12.35 5.49
CA GLY A 155 5.51 11.34 5.73
C GLY A 155 6.09 10.72 4.45
N PRO A 156 7.39 10.39 4.40
CA PRO A 156 8.03 9.93 3.16
C PRO A 156 7.43 8.59 2.73
N TYR A 157 6.73 8.56 1.60
CA TYR A 157 6.25 7.32 1.01
C TYR A 157 7.30 6.75 0.06
N ALA A 158 7.26 5.44 -0.17
CA ALA A 158 8.02 4.78 -1.22
C ALA A 158 7.26 3.58 -1.79
N PHE A 159 7.55 3.22 -3.03
CA PHE A 159 7.25 1.89 -3.54
C PHE A 159 8.47 0.99 -3.36
N MET A 160 8.23 -0.29 -3.10
CA MET A 160 9.25 -1.30 -2.92
C MET A 160 10.07 -1.45 -4.20
N ASP A 161 11.37 -1.22 -4.10
CA ASP A 161 12.29 -1.51 -5.20
C ASP A 161 12.68 -2.98 -5.15
N VAL A 162 13.70 -3.27 -4.35
CA VAL A 162 14.12 -4.63 -4.02
C VAL A 162 13.31 -5.10 -2.83
N PHE A 163 12.77 -6.31 -2.89
CA PHE A 163 11.94 -6.79 -1.79
C PHE A 163 12.75 -6.94 -0.49
N ASP A 164 12.33 -6.21 0.54
CA ASP A 164 12.83 -6.29 1.91
C ASP A 164 11.63 -6.11 2.85
N SER A 165 11.34 -7.15 3.63
CA SER A 165 10.19 -7.11 4.54
C SER A 165 10.33 -6.04 5.63
N ASN A 166 11.57 -5.67 5.98
CA ASN A 166 11.87 -4.69 7.02
C ASN A 166 12.21 -3.32 6.44
N HIS A 167 11.94 -3.07 5.15
CA HIS A 167 12.24 -1.79 4.53
C HIS A 167 11.57 -0.64 5.27
N ILE A 168 12.37 0.36 5.64
CA ILE A 168 11.93 1.61 6.27
C ILE A 168 12.13 2.71 5.24
N CYS A 169 11.05 3.33 4.78
CA CYS A 169 11.12 4.44 3.81
C CYS A 169 11.32 5.81 4.48
N ASN A 170 11.10 5.89 5.80
CA ASN A 170 11.26 7.11 6.57
C ASN A 170 12.57 7.13 7.37
N HIS A 171 13.48 8.02 6.98
CA HIS A 171 14.75 8.24 7.69
C HIS A 171 14.60 8.64 9.16
N THR A 172 13.48 9.27 9.59
CA THR A 172 13.26 9.60 11.01
C THR A 172 12.69 8.43 11.81
N ASP A 173 12.34 7.31 11.17
CA ASP A 173 11.81 6.13 11.84
C ASP A 173 12.94 5.14 12.17
N GLU A 174 13.84 5.55 13.06
CA GLU A 174 14.97 4.72 13.52
C GLU A 174 14.51 3.39 14.13
N SER A 175 13.31 3.36 14.72
CA SER A 175 12.71 2.19 15.35
C SER A 175 12.06 1.20 14.38
N GLY A 176 11.87 1.59 13.11
CA GLY A 176 11.14 0.82 12.11
C GLY A 176 9.66 0.61 12.43
N ARG A 177 9.03 1.54 13.16
CA ARG A 177 7.61 1.52 13.54
C ARG A 177 6.69 1.45 12.31
N TYR A 178 7.08 2.09 11.23
CA TYR A 178 6.34 2.20 9.97
C TYR A 178 7.00 1.40 8.83
N SER A 179 7.85 0.41 9.15
CA SER A 179 8.43 -0.47 8.14
C SER A 179 7.35 -1.23 7.36
N TYR A 180 7.70 -1.70 6.16
CA TYR A 180 6.77 -2.38 5.25
C TYR A 180 5.90 -3.44 5.97
N LYS A 181 6.54 -4.33 6.74
CA LYS A 181 5.90 -5.42 7.49
C LYS A 181 4.97 -4.94 8.61
N TYR A 182 5.25 -3.79 9.24
CA TYR A 182 4.48 -3.30 10.40
C TYR A 182 3.32 -2.38 10.04
N GLN A 183 3.15 -2.00 8.76
CA GLN A 183 2.02 -1.14 8.35
C GLN A 183 0.63 -1.70 8.75
N PRO A 184 0.32 -3.00 8.61
CA PRO A 184 -0.96 -3.56 9.10
C PRO A 184 -1.15 -3.38 10.61
N ASN A 185 -0.09 -3.58 11.40
CA ASN A 185 -0.13 -3.40 12.85
C ASN A 185 -0.40 -1.93 13.23
N MET A 186 0.18 -0.98 12.49
CA MET A 186 -0.05 0.44 12.73
C MET A 186 -1.46 0.90 12.36
N ILE A 187 -2.09 0.27 11.36
CA ILE A 187 -3.51 0.47 11.08
C ILE A 187 -4.39 -0.07 12.22
N ILE A 188 -4.09 -1.26 12.76
CA ILE A 188 -4.80 -1.79 13.94
C ILE A 188 -4.65 -0.84 15.14
N TYR A 189 -3.45 -0.30 15.37
CA TYR A 189 -3.21 0.71 16.40
C TYR A 189 -4.12 1.93 16.22
N ALA A 190 -4.23 2.47 15.00
CA ALA A 190 -5.12 3.60 14.73
C ALA A 190 -6.60 3.24 14.92
N LEU A 191 -7.03 2.03 14.54
CA LEU A 191 -8.40 1.58 14.78
C LEU A 191 -8.73 1.45 16.27
N ARG A 192 -7.77 1.03 17.10
CA ARG A 192 -7.92 1.05 18.57
C ARG A 192 -8.06 2.47 19.09
N ALA A 193 -7.31 3.43 18.53
CA ALA A 193 -7.44 4.84 18.90
C ALA A 193 -8.84 5.38 18.58
N LEU A 194 -9.38 5.09 17.38
CA LEU A 194 -10.76 5.44 17.03
C LEU A 194 -11.78 4.82 18.00
N LEU A 195 -11.61 3.53 18.33
CA LEU A 195 -12.47 2.84 19.28
C LEU A 195 -12.41 3.49 20.65
N ASN A 196 -11.21 3.79 21.17
CA ASN A 196 -11.04 4.43 22.48
C ASN A 196 -11.77 5.78 22.54
N SER A 197 -11.67 6.59 21.47
CA SER A 197 -12.38 7.87 21.40
C SER A 197 -13.90 7.70 21.43
N LEU A 198 -14.44 6.67 20.76
CA LEU A 198 -15.89 6.42 20.68
C LEU A 198 -16.44 5.51 21.79
N ALA A 199 -15.60 4.86 22.58
CA ALA A 199 -16.01 3.85 23.57
C ALA A 199 -17.08 4.34 24.56
N PRO A 200 -17.00 5.53 25.17
CA PRO A 200 -18.04 6.02 26.07
C PRO A 200 -19.40 6.15 25.37
N LEU A 201 -19.41 6.59 24.11
CA LEU A 201 -20.62 6.72 23.30
C LEU A 201 -21.20 5.35 22.94
N ILE A 202 -20.33 4.41 22.53
CA ILE A 202 -20.74 3.05 22.17
C ILE A 202 -21.35 2.33 23.39
N GLY A 203 -20.76 2.48 24.58
CA GLY A 203 -21.32 1.95 25.82
C GLY A 203 -22.69 2.54 26.15
N ALA A 204 -22.82 3.86 26.04
CA ALA A 204 -24.10 4.54 26.25
C ALA A 204 -25.18 4.07 25.26
N GLU A 205 -24.86 4.00 23.97
CA GLU A 205 -25.78 3.47 22.94
C GLU A 205 -26.15 2.01 23.20
N SER A 206 -25.21 1.19 23.68
CA SER A 206 -25.46 -0.21 24.02
C SER A 206 -26.38 -0.35 25.24
N GLU A 207 -26.35 0.57 26.19
CA GLU A 207 -27.29 0.54 27.33
C GLU A 207 -28.67 1.06 26.92
N LEU A 208 -28.71 2.16 26.19
CA LEU A 208 -29.94 2.82 25.75
C LEU A 208 -30.66 2.06 24.63
N GLN A 209 -29.97 1.18 23.91
CA GLN A 209 -30.45 0.48 22.70
C GLN A 209 -30.93 1.44 21.60
N LYS A 210 -30.34 2.65 21.56
CA LYS A 210 -30.60 3.70 20.58
C LYS A 210 -29.39 4.64 20.47
N ALA A 211 -29.40 5.52 19.47
CA ALA A 211 -28.42 6.60 19.39
C ALA A 211 -28.53 7.54 20.61
N VAL A 212 -27.38 8.05 21.07
CA VAL A 212 -27.34 9.07 22.13
C VAL A 212 -27.91 10.40 21.61
N GLU A 213 -28.61 11.13 22.48
CA GLU A 213 -29.22 12.42 22.14
C GLU A 213 -28.28 13.59 22.49
N LYS A 214 -28.65 14.81 22.07
CA LYS A 214 -27.91 16.02 22.45
C LYS A 214 -27.81 16.13 23.97
N GLY A 215 -26.60 16.39 24.47
CA GLY A 215 -26.36 16.57 25.91
C GLY A 215 -26.29 15.27 26.72
N TRP A 216 -26.21 14.11 26.06
CA TRP A 216 -26.15 12.79 26.69
C TRP A 216 -25.08 12.62 27.79
N ALA A 217 -24.03 13.44 27.79
CA ALA A 217 -22.92 13.38 28.74
C ALA A 217 -22.83 14.58 29.71
N GLN A 218 -23.77 15.54 29.68
CA GLN A 218 -23.64 16.79 30.45
C GLN A 218 -23.72 16.61 31.97
N ASP A 219 -24.60 15.72 32.43
CA ASP A 219 -24.86 15.47 33.85
C ASP A 219 -24.55 14.02 34.25
N VAL A 220 -23.71 13.34 33.46
CA VAL A 220 -23.35 11.94 33.71
C VAL A 220 -22.16 11.89 34.68
N PRO A 221 -22.26 11.18 35.82
CA PRO A 221 -21.15 11.00 36.74
C PRO A 221 -19.94 10.35 36.06
N GLU A 222 -18.72 10.71 36.49
CA GLU A 222 -17.48 10.15 35.92
C GLU A 222 -17.44 8.62 36.02
N GLU A 223 -17.98 8.04 37.08
CA GLU A 223 -18.07 6.58 37.24
C GLU A 223 -18.94 5.94 36.16
N LYS A 224 -20.04 6.60 35.76
CA LYS A 224 -20.94 6.09 34.72
C LYS A 224 -20.35 6.25 33.33
N LEU A 225 -19.64 7.36 33.06
CA LEU A 225 -18.87 7.51 31.82
C LEU A 225 -17.78 6.44 31.71
N LYS A 226 -17.11 6.12 32.82
CA LYS A 226 -16.12 5.04 32.85
C LYS A 226 -16.76 3.68 32.60
N GLU A 227 -17.89 3.38 33.22
CA GLU A 227 -18.66 2.16 32.97
C GLU A 227 -19.03 2.01 31.48
N TRP A 228 -19.54 3.07 30.85
CA TRP A 228 -19.81 3.06 29.41
C TRP A 228 -18.54 2.92 28.57
N THR A 229 -17.43 3.53 28.98
CA THR A 229 -16.14 3.36 28.30
C THR A 229 -15.72 1.91 28.32
N ASP A 230 -15.70 1.28 29.50
CA ASP A 230 -15.34 -0.13 29.67
C ASP A 230 -16.26 -1.03 28.84
N LYS A 231 -17.57 -0.74 28.84
CA LYS A 231 -18.56 -1.45 28.01
C LYS A 231 -18.28 -1.31 26.51
N GLY A 232 -17.98 -0.09 26.06
CA GLY A 232 -17.65 0.17 24.66
C GLY A 232 -16.36 -0.50 24.21
N LEU A 233 -15.39 -0.69 25.11
CA LEU A 233 -14.13 -1.36 24.81
C LEU A 233 -14.25 -2.90 24.69
N GLU A 234 -15.37 -3.50 25.12
CA GLU A 234 -15.61 -4.94 24.97
C GLU A 234 -15.58 -5.40 23.50
N ILE A 235 -15.85 -4.52 22.54
CA ILE A 235 -15.81 -4.85 21.09
C ILE A 235 -14.40 -4.81 20.49
N ARG A 236 -13.36 -4.47 21.27
CA ARG A 236 -11.99 -4.30 20.74
C ARG A 236 -11.50 -5.51 19.96
N ASP A 237 -11.63 -6.69 20.55
CA ASP A 237 -11.13 -7.93 19.94
C ASP A 237 -11.89 -8.24 18.63
N GLU A 238 -13.16 -7.86 18.55
CA GLU A 238 -13.97 -7.97 17.34
C GLU A 238 -13.54 -6.97 16.26
N VAL A 239 -13.21 -5.73 16.60
CA VAL A 239 -12.64 -4.74 15.67
C VAL A 239 -11.34 -5.26 15.06
N GLU A 240 -10.45 -5.80 15.90
CA GLU A 240 -9.17 -6.36 15.46
C GLU A 240 -9.37 -7.57 14.56
N ARG A 241 -10.27 -8.48 14.94
CA ARG A 241 -10.61 -9.66 14.14
C ARG A 241 -11.16 -9.26 12.77
N ILE A 242 -12.08 -8.29 12.71
CA ILE A 242 -12.61 -7.76 11.44
C ILE A 242 -11.48 -7.20 10.58
N ALA A 243 -10.59 -6.38 11.16
CA ALA A 243 -9.49 -5.78 10.42
C ALA A 243 -8.52 -6.83 9.89
N GLN A 244 -8.10 -7.78 10.73
CA GLN A 244 -7.15 -8.85 10.36
C GLN A 244 -7.74 -9.77 9.30
N GLN A 245 -8.98 -10.24 9.49
CA GLN A 245 -9.64 -11.12 8.54
C GLN A 245 -9.84 -10.43 7.19
N THR A 246 -10.36 -9.19 7.19
CA THR A 246 -10.57 -8.42 5.96
C THR A 246 -9.25 -8.17 5.22
N ALA A 247 -8.18 -7.84 5.96
CA ALA A 247 -6.86 -7.60 5.37
C ALA A 247 -6.28 -8.89 4.77
N ALA A 248 -6.39 -10.03 5.45
CA ALA A 248 -5.91 -11.32 4.95
C ALA A 248 -6.68 -11.79 3.71
N GLU A 249 -8.01 -11.65 3.72
CA GLU A 249 -8.86 -11.98 2.58
C GLU A 249 -8.53 -11.13 1.35
N GLU A 250 -8.43 -9.81 1.52
CA GLU A 250 -8.09 -8.88 0.44
C GLU A 250 -6.65 -9.09 -0.06
N TYR A 251 -5.68 -9.28 0.85
CA TYR A 251 -4.29 -9.54 0.47
C TYR A 251 -4.16 -10.82 -0.35
N GLY A 252 -4.81 -11.90 0.09
CA GLY A 252 -4.84 -13.15 -0.66
C GLY A 252 -5.54 -13.00 -2.01
N HIS A 253 -6.65 -12.26 -2.07
CA HIS A 253 -7.34 -11.95 -3.32
C HIS A 253 -6.43 -11.21 -4.30
N LEU A 254 -5.72 -10.18 -3.85
CA LEU A 254 -4.80 -9.40 -4.67
C LEU A 254 -3.60 -10.24 -5.13
N LEU A 255 -2.98 -11.05 -4.28
CA LEU A 255 -1.87 -11.90 -4.70
C LEU A 255 -2.29 -13.00 -5.67
N ARG A 256 -3.46 -13.61 -5.48
CA ARG A 256 -4.02 -14.53 -6.48
C ARG A 256 -4.23 -13.83 -7.82
N LYS A 257 -4.80 -12.63 -7.82
CA LYS A 257 -4.96 -11.81 -9.03
C LYS A 257 -3.60 -11.55 -9.71
N ARG A 258 -2.58 -11.19 -8.93
CA ARG A 258 -1.20 -10.98 -9.42
C ARG A 258 -0.51 -12.25 -9.91
N LEU A 259 -0.99 -13.43 -9.54
CA LEU A 259 -0.51 -14.73 -10.02
C LEU A 259 -1.49 -15.38 -11.02
N GLY A 260 -2.56 -14.68 -11.44
CA GLY A 260 -3.53 -15.21 -12.39
C GLY A 260 -4.32 -16.42 -11.86
N LEU A 261 -4.38 -16.61 -10.55
CA LEU A 261 -5.14 -17.68 -9.90
C LEU A 261 -6.59 -17.22 -9.73
N ARG A 262 -7.54 -17.96 -10.30
CA ARG A 262 -8.96 -17.57 -10.34
C ARG A 262 -9.70 -17.92 -9.06
N ARG A 263 -9.27 -18.96 -8.35
CA ARG A 263 -9.98 -19.51 -7.19
C ARG A 263 -9.17 -19.33 -5.92
N ALA A 264 -9.86 -19.12 -4.80
CA ALA A 264 -9.22 -19.09 -3.50
C ALA A 264 -8.86 -20.50 -3.05
N ASP A 265 -7.63 -20.70 -2.59
CA ASP A 265 -7.17 -21.90 -1.91
C ASP A 265 -6.47 -21.49 -0.62
N SER A 266 -6.79 -22.17 0.49
CA SER A 266 -6.26 -21.84 1.82
C SER A 266 -4.77 -22.17 1.96
N THR A 267 -4.22 -23.00 1.07
CA THR A 267 -2.81 -23.37 1.05
C THR A 267 -1.93 -22.34 0.34
N ASP A 268 -2.51 -21.47 -0.51
CA ASP A 268 -1.78 -20.52 -1.38
C ASP A 268 -0.75 -19.68 -0.61
N GLU A 269 -1.08 -19.25 0.62
CA GLU A 269 -0.18 -18.44 1.43
C GLU A 269 1.11 -19.18 1.79
N ARG A 270 0.98 -20.45 2.21
CA ARG A 270 2.12 -21.29 2.63
C ARG A 270 2.88 -21.83 1.44
N THR A 271 2.20 -22.17 0.35
CA THR A 271 2.79 -22.88 -0.79
C THR A 271 3.32 -21.94 -1.87
N LEU A 272 2.72 -20.76 -2.04
CA LEU A 272 3.09 -19.83 -3.11
C LEU A 272 3.51 -18.47 -2.59
N PHE A 273 2.70 -17.78 -1.78
CA PHE A 273 2.95 -16.37 -1.46
C PHE A 273 4.20 -16.16 -0.60
N LYS A 274 4.28 -16.84 0.56
CA LYS A 274 5.46 -16.73 1.43
C LYS A 274 6.73 -17.23 0.76
N PRO A 275 6.75 -18.42 0.11
CA PRO A 275 7.93 -18.87 -0.62
C PRO A 275 8.39 -17.90 -1.71
N LEU A 276 7.49 -17.30 -2.49
CA LEU A 276 7.85 -16.32 -3.51
C LEU A 276 8.56 -15.11 -2.90
N LEU A 277 7.96 -14.53 -1.84
CA LEU A 277 8.55 -13.38 -1.15
C LEU A 277 9.90 -13.72 -0.52
N ASN A 278 10.06 -14.94 0.03
CA ASN A 278 11.35 -15.40 0.57
C ASN A 278 12.43 -15.49 -0.52
N ILE A 279 12.11 -16.03 -1.70
CA ILE A 279 13.03 -16.08 -2.85
C ILE A 279 13.45 -14.65 -3.23
N MET A 280 12.49 -13.73 -3.30
CA MET A 280 12.77 -12.32 -3.64
C MET A 280 13.65 -11.63 -2.59
N GLU A 281 13.42 -11.90 -1.30
CA GLU A 281 14.18 -11.32 -0.18
C GLU A 281 15.61 -11.88 -0.10
N THR A 282 15.76 -13.20 -0.28
CA THR A 282 17.04 -13.91 -0.28
C THR A 282 17.92 -13.45 -1.44
N HIS A 283 17.35 -13.38 -2.65
CA HIS A 283 18.11 -13.09 -3.87
C HIS A 283 18.07 -11.61 -4.28
N LYS A 284 17.54 -10.73 -3.41
CA LYS A 284 17.47 -9.27 -3.61
C LYS A 284 16.88 -8.86 -4.96
N LEU A 285 15.75 -9.48 -5.29
CA LEU A 285 15.05 -9.28 -6.55
C LEU A 285 14.14 -8.05 -6.52
N ASP A 286 14.03 -7.39 -7.68
CA ASP A 286 13.06 -6.32 -7.92
C ASP A 286 11.61 -6.81 -7.70
N PHE A 287 10.92 -6.18 -6.76
CA PHE A 287 9.58 -6.57 -6.35
C PHE A 287 8.58 -6.58 -7.50
N HIS A 288 8.54 -5.51 -8.28
CA HIS A 288 7.54 -5.34 -9.33
C HIS A 288 7.91 -6.11 -10.59
N SER A 289 9.19 -6.07 -10.98
CA SER A 289 9.67 -6.75 -12.18
C SER A 289 9.57 -8.27 -12.04
N THR A 290 9.79 -8.85 -10.86
CA THR A 290 9.58 -10.30 -10.65
C THR A 290 8.14 -10.70 -10.95
N PHE A 291 7.16 -10.01 -10.36
CA PHE A 291 5.75 -10.29 -10.62
C PHE A 291 5.36 -10.04 -12.09
N ARG A 292 5.90 -9.00 -12.74
CA ARG A 292 5.65 -8.74 -14.16
C ARG A 292 6.24 -9.84 -15.05
N THR A 293 7.46 -10.29 -14.79
CA THR A 293 8.11 -11.39 -15.54
C THR A 293 7.33 -12.70 -15.42
N LEU A 294 6.76 -13.00 -14.25
CA LEU A 294 5.87 -14.16 -14.03
C LEU A 294 4.63 -14.20 -14.95
N SER A 295 4.28 -13.09 -15.59
CA SER A 295 3.20 -13.06 -16.59
C SER A 295 3.51 -13.87 -17.85
N SER A 296 4.79 -14.04 -18.20
CA SER A 296 5.22 -14.79 -19.39
C SER A 296 5.50 -16.27 -19.10
N PHE A 297 5.45 -16.69 -17.83
CA PHE A 297 5.62 -18.08 -17.43
C PHE A 297 4.56 -18.96 -18.11
N LYS A 298 4.93 -20.17 -18.53
CA LYS A 298 4.00 -21.19 -19.01
C LYS A 298 4.05 -22.43 -18.12
N ALA A 299 2.91 -22.82 -17.55
CA ALA A 299 2.83 -24.02 -16.72
C ALA A 299 3.20 -25.31 -17.47
N GLY A 300 3.02 -25.34 -18.80
CA GLY A 300 3.39 -26.46 -19.65
C GLY A 300 4.90 -26.72 -19.77
N TRP A 301 5.76 -25.80 -19.33
CA TRP A 301 7.21 -26.02 -19.29
C TRP A 301 7.65 -27.06 -18.23
N LEU A 302 6.75 -27.42 -17.31
CA LEU A 302 6.95 -28.38 -16.23
C LEU A 302 5.96 -29.54 -16.40
N THR A 303 6.49 -30.75 -16.60
CA THR A 303 5.70 -31.99 -16.73
C THR A 303 5.76 -32.82 -15.45
N ASP A 304 4.73 -33.63 -15.18
CA ASP A 304 4.66 -34.48 -13.96
C ASP A 304 5.71 -35.59 -13.91
N SER A 305 6.35 -35.91 -15.03
CA SER A 305 7.57 -36.69 -15.05
C SER A 305 8.71 -35.81 -14.54
N GLY A 306 9.08 -35.97 -13.27
CA GLY A 306 10.22 -35.31 -12.62
C GLY A 306 11.55 -35.66 -13.31
N THR A 307 11.78 -35.12 -14.49
CA THR A 307 13.01 -35.30 -15.23
C THR A 307 14.05 -34.33 -14.69
N ASP A 308 15.22 -34.86 -14.35
CA ASP A 308 16.43 -34.12 -13.93
C ASP A 308 16.93 -33.08 -14.96
N ASN A 309 16.22 -32.89 -16.09
CA ASN A 309 16.59 -32.00 -17.17
C ASN A 309 15.44 -31.02 -17.51
N PRO A 310 15.47 -29.77 -17.04
CA PRO A 310 14.45 -28.76 -17.34
C PRO A 310 14.43 -28.40 -18.83
N SER A 311 13.27 -27.99 -19.35
CA SER A 311 13.17 -27.51 -20.74
C SER A 311 14.05 -26.27 -20.95
N PRO A 312 14.62 -26.06 -22.17
CA PRO A 312 15.43 -24.87 -22.46
C PRO A 312 14.69 -23.56 -22.16
N ASP A 313 13.38 -23.52 -22.43
CA ASP A 313 12.53 -22.36 -22.14
C ASP A 313 12.42 -22.06 -20.64
N LEU A 314 12.30 -23.10 -19.80
CA LEU A 314 12.27 -22.94 -18.35
C LEU A 314 13.62 -22.43 -17.82
N VAL A 315 14.74 -22.97 -18.32
CA VAL A 315 16.08 -22.52 -17.94
C VAL A 315 16.27 -21.05 -18.31
N ALA A 316 15.95 -20.68 -19.55
CA ALA A 316 16.03 -19.30 -20.00
C ALA A 316 15.10 -18.36 -19.21
N PHE A 317 13.92 -18.83 -18.81
CA PHE A 317 12.99 -18.07 -17.97
C PHE A 317 13.54 -17.82 -16.55
N ILE A 318 14.11 -18.86 -15.92
CA ILE A 318 14.74 -18.73 -14.61
C ILE A 318 15.96 -17.79 -14.70
N ASP A 319 16.80 -17.94 -15.72
CA ASP A 319 17.95 -17.04 -15.94
C ASP A 319 17.47 -15.58 -16.06
N ARG A 320 16.38 -15.31 -16.79
CA ARG A 320 15.78 -13.97 -16.84
C ARG A 320 15.33 -13.47 -15.47
N LEU A 321 14.70 -14.29 -14.64
CA LEU A 321 14.31 -13.90 -13.27
C LEU A 321 15.52 -13.53 -12.41
N LEU A 322 16.63 -14.25 -12.57
CA LEU A 322 17.86 -13.97 -11.84
C LEU A 322 18.52 -12.66 -12.25
N THR A 323 18.33 -12.19 -13.48
CA THR A 323 18.82 -10.85 -13.90
C THR A 323 18.16 -9.70 -13.15
N LEU A 324 17.02 -9.94 -12.48
CA LEU A 324 16.29 -8.92 -11.71
C LEU A 324 16.90 -8.66 -10.32
N THR A 325 17.98 -9.37 -9.96
CA THR A 325 18.70 -9.10 -8.72
C THR A 325 19.40 -7.75 -8.77
N SER A 326 19.34 -7.02 -7.66
CA SER A 326 20.14 -5.81 -7.46
C SER A 326 21.61 -6.12 -7.12
N GLU A 327 21.92 -7.35 -6.73
CA GLU A 327 23.24 -7.79 -6.27
C GLU A 327 23.78 -8.99 -7.06
N PRO A 328 23.99 -8.87 -8.39
CA PRO A 328 24.38 -10.00 -9.25
C PRO A 328 25.70 -10.64 -8.85
N GLU A 329 26.62 -9.87 -8.27
CA GLU A 329 27.92 -10.34 -7.81
C GLU A 329 27.85 -11.24 -6.55
N ARG A 330 26.74 -11.20 -5.81
CA ARG A 330 26.52 -11.97 -4.58
C ARG A 330 25.51 -13.11 -4.76
N LEU A 331 24.93 -13.24 -5.96
CA LEU A 331 23.92 -14.24 -6.24
C LEU A 331 24.54 -15.64 -6.33
N ASP A 332 24.13 -16.54 -5.44
CA ASP A 332 24.36 -17.98 -5.62
C ASP A 332 23.39 -18.49 -6.69
N SER A 333 23.84 -18.45 -7.95
CA SER A 333 23.01 -18.83 -9.10
C SER A 333 22.50 -20.26 -9.01
N GLU A 334 23.26 -21.19 -8.44
CA GLU A 334 22.86 -22.60 -8.37
C GLU A 334 21.77 -22.80 -7.32
N ALA A 335 21.92 -22.19 -6.15
CA ALA A 335 20.86 -22.19 -5.13
C ALA A 335 19.59 -21.50 -5.63
N ALA A 336 19.73 -20.32 -6.23
CA ALA A 336 18.59 -19.55 -6.74
C ALA A 336 17.83 -20.32 -7.84
N LYS A 337 18.54 -21.00 -8.76
CA LYS A 337 17.92 -21.85 -9.80
C LYS A 337 17.09 -22.99 -9.20
N ARG A 338 17.62 -23.67 -8.17
CA ARG A 338 16.90 -24.76 -7.48
C ARG A 338 15.63 -24.26 -6.78
N GLU A 339 15.73 -23.14 -6.06
CA GLU A 339 14.58 -22.55 -5.36
C GLU A 339 13.49 -22.09 -6.34
N TRP A 340 13.88 -21.40 -7.42
CA TRP A 340 12.94 -21.00 -8.47
C TRP A 340 12.29 -22.19 -9.14
N HIS A 341 13.04 -23.23 -9.48
CA HIS A 341 12.48 -24.45 -10.06
C HIS A 341 11.45 -25.10 -9.13
N GLN A 342 11.78 -25.23 -7.84
CA GLN A 342 10.86 -25.79 -6.84
C GLN A 342 9.57 -24.96 -6.72
N TRP A 343 9.70 -23.64 -6.68
CA TRP A 343 8.55 -22.75 -6.59
C TRP A 343 7.68 -22.77 -7.86
N LEU A 344 8.31 -22.73 -9.04
CA LEU A 344 7.60 -22.78 -10.32
C LEU A 344 6.89 -24.11 -10.54
N ASP A 345 7.43 -25.22 -10.04
CA ASP A 345 6.75 -26.52 -10.03
C ASP A 345 5.47 -26.47 -9.18
N ALA A 346 5.54 -25.93 -7.97
CA ALA A 346 4.36 -25.74 -7.11
C ALA A 346 3.32 -24.81 -7.76
N TYR A 347 3.77 -23.73 -8.39
CA TYR A 347 2.91 -22.79 -9.10
C TYR A 347 2.26 -23.41 -10.34
N ALA A 348 3.01 -24.16 -11.15
CA ALA A 348 2.49 -24.88 -12.31
C ALA A 348 1.45 -25.94 -11.91
N LYS A 349 1.69 -26.67 -10.81
CA LYS A 349 0.70 -27.60 -10.23
C LYS A 349 -0.56 -26.86 -9.78
N ARG A 350 -0.42 -25.69 -9.15
CA ARG A 350 -1.56 -24.87 -8.73
C ARG A 350 -2.39 -24.36 -9.91
N ILE A 351 -1.74 -23.91 -11.00
CA ILE A 351 -2.40 -23.48 -12.25
C ILE A 351 -3.15 -24.66 -12.87
N ARG A 352 -2.49 -25.81 -13.03
CA ARG A 352 -3.10 -27.03 -13.61
C ARG A 352 -4.26 -27.55 -12.75
N GLY A 353 -4.18 -27.42 -11.43
CA GLY A 353 -5.28 -27.73 -10.52
C GLY A 353 -6.54 -26.88 -10.72
N GLU A 354 -6.42 -25.67 -11.29
CA GLU A 354 -7.59 -24.88 -11.71
C GLU A 354 -8.27 -25.45 -12.96
N HIS A 355 -7.49 -26.09 -13.84
CA HIS A 355 -7.96 -26.73 -15.07
C HIS A 355 -8.57 -28.11 -14.85
N GLY A 356 -7.93 -28.97 -14.04
CA GLY A 356 -8.36 -30.36 -13.83
C GLY A 356 -9.80 -30.49 -13.35
N GLN A 357 -10.27 -29.57 -12.50
CA GLN A 357 -11.67 -29.56 -12.04
C GLN A 357 -12.67 -28.99 -13.07
N ALA A 358 -12.21 -28.21 -14.06
CA ALA A 358 -13.04 -27.80 -15.20
C ALA A 358 -13.24 -28.97 -16.19
N ALA A 359 -12.19 -29.79 -16.39
CA ALA A 359 -12.28 -31.02 -17.17
C ALA A 359 -13.21 -32.07 -16.50
N GLU A 360 -13.20 -32.18 -15.16
CA GLU A 360 -14.13 -33.01 -14.38
C GLU A 360 -15.62 -32.61 -14.57
N LEU A 361 -15.88 -31.35 -14.94
CA LEU A 361 -17.22 -30.83 -15.23
C LEU A 361 -17.63 -30.95 -16.72
N GLY A 362 -16.84 -31.67 -17.53
CA GLY A 362 -17.13 -31.92 -18.96
C GLY A 362 -16.80 -30.75 -19.89
N TRP A 363 -16.06 -29.75 -19.43
CA TRP A 363 -15.59 -28.65 -20.26
C TRP A 363 -14.28 -29.07 -20.92
N ASN A 364 -14.27 -29.17 -22.25
CA ASN A 364 -13.03 -29.28 -23.01
C ASN A 364 -12.38 -27.88 -23.05
N ALA A 365 -11.81 -27.46 -21.92
CA ALA A 365 -11.12 -26.20 -21.83
C ALA A 365 -9.74 -26.36 -22.46
N ASP A 366 -9.56 -25.77 -23.64
CA ASP A 366 -8.25 -25.61 -24.26
C ASP A 366 -7.27 -24.99 -23.25
N PHE A 367 -6.31 -25.79 -22.78
CA PHE A 367 -5.36 -25.39 -21.76
C PHE A 367 -4.47 -24.24 -22.26
N GLU A 368 -4.17 -24.21 -23.56
CA GLU A 368 -3.37 -23.14 -24.17
C GLU A 368 -4.15 -21.82 -24.10
N LYS A 369 -5.43 -21.83 -24.47
CA LYS A 369 -6.30 -20.65 -24.33
C LYS A 369 -6.43 -20.17 -22.89
N MET A 370 -6.62 -21.09 -21.93
CA MET A 370 -6.69 -20.72 -20.50
C MET A 370 -5.38 -20.06 -20.04
N GLU A 371 -4.26 -20.57 -20.52
CA GLU A 371 -2.94 -20.03 -20.22
C GLU A 371 -2.78 -18.62 -20.82
N GLU A 372 -3.18 -18.39 -22.07
CA GLU A 372 -3.18 -17.06 -22.70
C GLU A 372 -4.05 -16.05 -21.92
N GLU A 373 -5.26 -16.46 -21.51
CA GLU A 373 -6.14 -15.65 -20.67
C GLU A 373 -5.50 -15.35 -19.31
N ARG A 374 -4.82 -16.34 -18.71
CA ARG A 374 -4.08 -16.17 -17.45
C ARG A 374 -2.94 -15.16 -17.62
N GLN A 375 -2.10 -15.32 -18.64
CA GLN A 375 -0.98 -14.40 -18.91
C GLN A 375 -1.47 -12.97 -19.11
N THR A 376 -2.57 -12.79 -19.85
CA THR A 376 -3.23 -11.48 -20.03
C THR A 376 -3.71 -10.90 -18.70
N ALA A 377 -4.37 -11.69 -17.87
CA ALA A 377 -4.83 -11.27 -16.55
C ALA A 377 -3.68 -10.91 -15.60
N VAL A 378 -2.58 -11.69 -15.64
CA VAL A 378 -1.37 -11.44 -14.84
C VAL A 378 -0.69 -10.15 -15.28
N LYS A 379 -0.59 -9.87 -16.59
CA LYS A 379 -0.09 -8.58 -17.09
C LYS A 379 -0.99 -7.42 -16.61
N ALA A 380 -2.31 -7.55 -16.72
CA ALA A 380 -3.25 -6.52 -16.26
C ALA A 380 -3.26 -6.31 -14.73
N ALA A 381 -2.71 -7.25 -13.95
CA ALA A 381 -2.62 -7.16 -12.50
C ALA A 381 -1.24 -6.70 -12.00
N ASN A 382 -0.19 -6.80 -12.83
CA ASN A 382 1.17 -6.49 -12.43
C ASN A 382 1.69 -5.28 -13.21
N PRO A 383 1.93 -4.15 -12.54
CA PRO A 383 2.34 -2.93 -13.22
C PRO A 383 3.72 -3.11 -13.84
N ARG A 384 3.86 -2.67 -15.09
CA ARG A 384 5.15 -2.48 -15.76
C ARG A 384 5.86 -1.22 -15.26
N PHE A 385 5.09 -0.18 -14.94
CA PHE A 385 5.61 1.06 -14.39
C PHE A 385 5.11 1.29 -12.97
N VAL A 386 6.03 1.62 -12.07
CA VAL A 386 5.74 2.06 -10.71
C VAL A 386 6.51 3.34 -10.44
N LEU A 387 5.90 4.25 -9.69
CA LEU A 387 6.48 5.56 -9.38
C LEU A 387 7.56 5.41 -8.28
N ARG A 388 8.71 4.87 -8.67
CA ARG A 388 9.89 4.67 -7.81
C ARG A 388 10.50 6.01 -7.40
N GLN A 389 11.22 6.02 -6.28
CA GLN A 389 11.80 7.25 -5.72
C GLN A 389 12.78 7.92 -6.66
N TRP A 390 13.64 7.14 -7.33
CA TRP A 390 14.62 7.71 -8.26
C TRP A 390 13.96 8.38 -9.48
N VAL A 391 12.78 7.91 -9.89
CA VAL A 391 12.01 8.53 -10.99
C VAL A 391 11.47 9.89 -10.54
N LEU A 392 10.92 9.97 -9.32
CA LEU A 392 10.46 11.23 -8.74
C LEU A 392 11.60 12.24 -8.64
N GLU A 393 12.76 11.80 -8.16
CA GLU A 393 13.98 12.58 -8.06
C GLU A 393 14.41 13.16 -9.42
N ASP A 394 14.47 12.33 -10.45
CA ASP A 394 14.83 12.74 -11.81
C ASP A 394 13.83 13.77 -12.38
N VAL A 395 12.53 13.54 -12.19
CA VAL A 395 11.47 14.46 -12.63
C VAL A 395 11.59 15.80 -11.91
N ILE A 396 11.75 15.80 -10.59
CA ILE A 396 11.84 17.02 -9.77
C ILE A 396 13.06 17.83 -10.18
N LYS A 397 14.25 17.21 -10.29
CA LYS A 397 15.46 17.89 -10.77
C LYS A 397 15.29 18.52 -12.15
N ARG A 398 14.62 17.81 -13.07
CA ARG A 398 14.38 18.32 -14.42
C ARG A 398 13.44 19.53 -14.39
N VAL A 399 12.38 19.49 -13.57
CA VAL A 399 11.43 20.59 -13.39
C VAL A 399 12.08 21.81 -12.70
N GLU A 400 12.92 21.59 -11.68
CA GLU A 400 13.66 22.66 -10.99
C GLU A 400 14.68 23.34 -11.91
N ARG A 401 15.37 22.56 -12.75
CA ARG A 401 16.38 23.06 -13.68
C ARG A 401 15.76 23.82 -14.86
N ASP A 402 14.71 23.28 -15.44
CA ASP A 402 13.99 23.86 -16.57
C ASP A 402 12.50 23.50 -16.50
N SER A 403 11.68 24.47 -16.11
CA SER A 403 10.24 24.28 -15.93
C SER A 403 9.53 23.91 -17.24
N ASP A 404 10.00 24.39 -18.39
CA ASP A 404 9.27 24.21 -19.65
C ASP A 404 9.48 22.81 -20.24
N THR A 405 10.72 22.31 -20.23
CA THR A 405 10.99 20.92 -20.63
C THR A 405 10.62 19.93 -19.53
N GLY A 406 10.83 20.28 -18.26
CA GLY A 406 10.49 19.45 -17.10
C GLY A 406 9.01 19.13 -17.01
N LYS A 407 8.10 20.07 -17.38
CA LYS A 407 6.65 19.79 -17.46
C LYS A 407 6.31 18.66 -18.42
N ARG A 408 7.03 18.52 -19.54
CA ARG A 408 6.81 17.41 -20.50
C ARG A 408 7.19 16.08 -19.89
N VAL A 409 8.31 16.04 -19.17
CA VAL A 409 8.77 14.84 -18.46
C VAL A 409 7.80 14.47 -17.34
N LEU A 410 7.37 15.45 -16.53
CA LEU A 410 6.34 15.25 -15.51
C LEU A 410 5.04 14.71 -16.11
N ALA A 411 4.59 15.28 -17.23
CA ALA A 411 3.39 14.81 -17.93
C ALA A 411 3.53 13.37 -18.43
N LYS A 412 4.70 12.99 -18.97
CA LYS A 412 4.98 11.62 -19.40
C LYS A 412 4.96 10.64 -18.23
N VAL A 413 5.67 10.95 -17.14
CA VAL A 413 5.70 10.10 -15.94
C VAL A 413 4.31 9.99 -15.30
N LEU A 414 3.55 11.09 -15.27
CA LEU A 414 2.16 11.05 -14.81
C LEU A 414 1.30 10.15 -15.70
N HIS A 415 1.46 10.21 -17.03
CA HIS A 415 0.74 9.35 -17.96
C HIS A 415 1.07 7.86 -17.74
N MET A 416 2.34 7.53 -17.53
CA MET A 416 2.76 6.17 -17.18
C MET A 416 2.19 5.73 -15.82
N ALA A 417 2.19 6.62 -14.81
CA ALA A 417 1.61 6.35 -13.49
C ALA A 417 0.08 6.15 -13.53
N CYS A 418 -0.60 6.78 -14.49
CA CYS A 418 -2.03 6.62 -14.74
C CYS A 418 -2.35 5.34 -15.52
N ASN A 419 -1.40 4.82 -16.30
CA ASN A 419 -1.56 3.59 -17.08
C ASN A 419 -0.42 2.60 -16.78
N PRO A 420 -0.27 2.15 -15.51
CA PRO A 420 0.93 1.48 -15.06
C PRO A 420 1.09 0.05 -15.62
N PHE A 421 0.06 -0.51 -16.25
CA PHE A 421 0.04 -1.90 -16.76
C PHE A 421 0.37 -2.02 -18.25
N GLU A 422 0.39 -0.90 -18.97
CA GLU A 422 0.76 -0.85 -20.39
C GLU A 422 2.19 -1.35 -20.61
N PRO A 423 2.50 -1.92 -21.78
CA PRO A 423 3.81 -2.51 -22.10
C PRO A 423 4.87 -1.44 -22.40
N TRP A 424 5.07 -0.50 -21.46
CA TRP A 424 5.99 0.63 -21.57
C TRP A 424 7.42 0.22 -21.92
N GLY A 425 8.03 0.99 -22.81
CA GLY A 425 9.39 0.76 -23.29
C GLY A 425 9.51 -0.51 -24.14
N ALA A 426 8.53 -0.74 -25.03
CA ALA A 426 8.48 -1.89 -25.95
C ALA A 426 8.70 -3.24 -25.24
N GLU A 427 7.99 -3.49 -24.14
CA GLU A 427 8.19 -4.69 -23.31
C GLU A 427 8.00 -6.00 -24.08
N ASP A 428 7.03 -6.02 -25.00
CA ASP A 428 6.61 -7.21 -25.74
C ASP A 428 7.33 -7.38 -27.10
N GLU A 429 8.28 -6.50 -27.41
CA GLU A 429 9.05 -6.56 -28.65
C GLU A 429 10.48 -7.04 -28.40
N GLU A 430 10.96 -7.97 -29.23
CA GLU A 430 12.37 -8.41 -29.23
C GLU A 430 13.32 -7.37 -29.87
N THR A 431 12.82 -6.15 -30.08
CA THR A 431 13.56 -5.05 -30.71
C THR A 431 14.83 -4.73 -29.91
N PRO A 432 16.02 -4.83 -30.52
CA PRO A 432 17.28 -4.48 -29.87
C PRO A 432 17.24 -3.06 -29.31
N GLU A 433 17.91 -2.82 -28.18
CA GLU A 433 17.86 -1.51 -27.52
C GLU A 433 18.32 -0.39 -28.46
N GLU A 434 19.26 -0.64 -29.36
CA GLU A 434 19.76 0.34 -30.33
C GLU A 434 18.65 0.87 -31.26
N GLU A 435 17.70 0.02 -31.63
CA GLU A 435 16.63 0.30 -32.60
C GLU A 435 15.43 1.03 -31.99
N LEU A 436 15.32 1.04 -30.65
CA LEU A 436 14.25 1.75 -29.96
C LEU A 436 14.33 3.27 -30.17
N SER A 437 13.15 3.89 -30.28
CA SER A 437 13.02 5.33 -30.27
C SER A 437 13.55 5.93 -28.96
N LYS A 438 13.84 7.23 -28.97
CA LYS A 438 14.28 7.94 -27.76
C LYS A 438 13.24 7.89 -26.63
N GLU A 439 11.96 7.84 -26.99
CA GLU A 439 10.87 7.77 -26.02
C GLU A 439 10.81 6.38 -25.36
N GLU A 440 10.86 5.31 -26.15
CA GLU A 440 10.84 3.93 -25.64
C GLU A 440 12.05 3.62 -24.76
N LYS A 441 13.23 4.13 -25.11
CA LYS A 441 14.44 4.03 -24.27
C LYS A 441 14.23 4.67 -22.91
N GLU A 442 13.63 5.85 -22.88
CA GLU A 442 13.39 6.60 -21.64
C GLU A 442 12.29 5.94 -20.79
N GLU A 443 11.22 5.44 -21.41
CA GLU A 443 10.21 4.63 -20.74
C GLU A 443 10.79 3.36 -20.13
N ARG A 444 11.61 2.62 -20.89
CA ARG A 444 12.29 1.41 -20.44
C ARG A 444 13.20 1.72 -19.25
N ARG A 445 13.91 2.85 -19.28
CA ARG A 445 14.69 3.36 -18.14
C ARG A 445 13.81 3.59 -16.92
N TYR A 446 12.67 4.27 -17.07
CA TYR A 446 11.72 4.55 -15.98
C TYR A 446 11.06 3.31 -15.38
N CYS A 447 10.96 2.20 -16.12
CA CYS A 447 10.49 0.92 -15.61
C CYS A 447 11.55 0.17 -14.77
N GLY A 448 12.83 0.52 -14.90
CA GLY A 448 13.94 -0.14 -14.20
C GLY A 448 14.17 0.34 -12.76
N LEU A 449 15.12 -0.32 -12.10
CA LEU A 449 15.56 -0.02 -10.73
C LEU A 449 16.34 1.30 -10.57
N GLY A 450 16.81 1.89 -11.67
CA GLY A 450 17.68 3.06 -11.62
C GLY A 450 19.10 2.74 -11.12
N GLU A 451 19.84 3.76 -10.69
CA GLU A 451 21.19 3.57 -10.15
C GLU A 451 21.16 2.91 -8.78
N LYS A 452 22.08 1.96 -8.51
CA LYS A 452 22.16 1.23 -7.22
C LYS A 452 22.17 2.13 -5.98
N LYS A 453 22.78 3.32 -6.06
CA LYS A 453 22.85 4.28 -4.94
C LYS A 453 21.49 4.86 -4.53
N MET A 454 20.48 4.74 -5.40
CA MET A 454 19.12 5.22 -5.16
C MET A 454 18.19 4.12 -4.65
N LEU A 455 18.66 2.86 -4.60
CA LEU A 455 17.87 1.73 -4.11
C LEU A 455 17.66 1.85 -2.61
N GLY A 456 16.39 1.80 -2.20
CA GLY A 456 16.01 1.92 -0.80
C GLY A 456 16.36 3.27 -0.18
N PHE A 457 16.51 4.31 -1.02
CA PHE A 457 16.73 5.68 -0.57
C PHE A 457 15.58 6.13 0.34
N GLN A 458 15.95 6.54 1.56
CA GLN A 458 15.01 7.11 2.52
C GLN A 458 14.87 8.60 2.25
N CYS A 459 13.64 9.04 1.97
CA CYS A 459 13.37 10.45 1.76
C CYS A 459 13.48 11.21 3.09
N SER A 460 14.29 12.28 3.10
CA SER A 460 14.44 13.14 4.28
C SER A 460 13.25 14.08 4.41
N CYS A 461 12.17 13.67 5.08
CA CYS A 461 11.10 14.57 5.56
C CYS A 461 11.51 15.45 6.75
N SER A 462 12.78 15.52 7.13
CA SER A 462 13.23 16.38 8.22
C SER A 462 13.67 17.75 7.70
N SER A 463 13.00 18.80 8.16
CA SER A 463 13.55 20.15 8.44
C SER A 463 12.40 21.02 8.93
#